data_AF-A0A1I9YMZ4-F1
#
_entry.id   AF-A0A1I9YMZ4-F1
#
_cell.length_a   1.000
_cell.length_b   1.000
_cell.length_c   1.000
_cell.angle_alpha   90.00
_cell.angle_beta   90.00
_cell.angle_gamma   90.00
#
_symmetry.space_group_name_H-M   'P 1'
#
loop_
_entity.id
_entity.type
_entity.pdbx_description
1 polymer ?
#
loop_
_entity_poly.entity_id
_entity_poly.type
_entity_poly.pdbx_seq_one_letter_code
_entity_poly.pdbx_strand_id
1 'polypeptide(L)'
;MRSRFGWLALQLVCCFVSRDFIMNGYEANSGGFIEFHAKENLLFWLNPASYVRFYNLVAKGILTPSLHNPLILVPTIVFFRRAWQETSVSDRRYFLAAFLPLLVLFVLFGYTDEIRSLSLAFPAIVLLALNGASRFGQIFSNAESDQAHIETRVRSNVAG
;
A
#
# COMPACT_ATOMS: atom_id res chain seq x y z
N MET A 1 -11.80 31.70 -22.73
CA MET A 1 -10.63 31.29 -21.90
C MET A 1 -10.39 32.19 -20.69
N ARG A 2 -10.46 33.54 -20.81
CA ARG A 2 -10.31 34.51 -19.71
C ARG A 2 -11.14 34.24 -18.45
N SER A 3 -12.41 33.83 -18.61
CA SER A 3 -13.30 33.52 -17.49
C SER A 3 -12.84 32.31 -16.65
N ARG A 4 -12.26 31.28 -17.29
CA ARG A 4 -11.75 30.08 -16.59
C ARG A 4 -10.52 30.40 -15.72
N PHE A 5 -9.64 31.28 -16.21
CA PHE A 5 -8.51 31.78 -15.42
C PHE A 5 -8.97 32.62 -14.22
N GLY A 6 -10.05 33.41 -14.38
CA GLY A 6 -10.64 34.16 -13.27
C GLY A 6 -11.19 33.25 -12.16
N TRP A 7 -11.91 32.19 -12.54
CA TRP A 7 -12.41 31.19 -11.58
C TRP A 7 -11.29 30.42 -10.88
N LEU A 8 -10.23 30.06 -11.62
CA LEU A 8 -9.06 29.38 -11.04
C LEU A 8 -8.31 30.30 -10.07
N ALA A 9 -8.12 31.58 -10.42
CA ALA A 9 -7.49 32.56 -9.55
C ALA A 9 -8.33 32.79 -8.27
N LEU A 10 -9.65 32.92 -8.40
CA LEU A 10 -10.55 33.04 -7.26
C LEU A 10 -10.50 31.80 -6.35
N GLN A 11 -10.48 30.60 -6.93
CA GLN A 11 -10.35 29.35 -6.18
C GLN A 11 -9.02 29.28 -5.44
N LEU A 12 -7.90 29.64 -6.09
CA LEU A 12 -6.58 29.69 -5.44
C LEU A 12 -6.56 30.69 -4.29
N VAL A 13 -7.12 31.89 -4.48
CA VAL A 13 -7.22 32.90 -3.41
C VAL A 13 -8.04 32.37 -2.24
N CYS A 14 -9.21 31.76 -2.50
CA CYS A 14 -10.02 31.14 -1.44
C CYS A 14 -9.27 30.01 -0.72
N CYS A 15 -8.49 29.19 -1.42
CA CYS A 15 -7.67 28.15 -0.82
C CYS A 15 -6.56 28.74 0.06
N PHE A 16 -5.88 29.79 -0.41
CA PHE A 16 -4.82 30.47 0.35
C PHE A 16 -5.37 31.13 1.61
N VAL A 17 -6.46 31.89 1.51
CA VAL A 17 -7.10 32.54 2.66
C VAL A 17 -7.61 31.51 3.67
N SER A 18 -8.26 30.44 3.19
CA SER A 18 -8.70 29.35 4.08
C SER A 18 -7.53 28.68 4.80
N ARG A 19 -6.42 28.41 4.09
CA ARG A 19 -5.22 27.83 4.69
C ARG A 19 -4.63 28.75 5.76
N ASP A 20 -4.50 30.04 5.46
CA ASP A 20 -3.91 31.03 6.38
C ASP A 20 -4.78 31.20 7.63
N PHE A 21 -6.10 31.32 7.45
CA PHE A 21 -7.05 31.40 8.55
C PHE A 21 -7.03 30.16 9.45
N ILE A 22 -6.94 28.97 8.86
CA ILE A 22 -6.81 27.73 9.62
C ILE A 22 -5.46 27.74 10.35
N MET A 23 -4.34 27.94 9.65
CA MET A 23 -2.99 27.81 10.20
C MET A 23 -2.65 28.81 11.30
N ASN A 24 -3.17 30.05 11.24
CA ASN A 24 -2.99 31.05 12.31
C ASN A 24 -3.55 30.57 13.66
N GLY A 25 -4.54 29.67 13.66
CA GLY A 25 -5.06 29.04 14.89
C GLY A 25 -4.23 27.87 15.41
N TYR A 26 -3.27 27.35 14.63
CA TYR A 26 -2.42 26.22 14.99
C TYR A 26 -0.98 26.62 15.33
N GLU A 27 -0.61 27.90 15.30
CA GLU A 27 0.74 28.38 15.65
C GLU A 27 1.17 28.01 17.08
N ALA A 28 0.21 27.74 17.99
CA ALA A 28 0.46 27.30 19.36
C ALA A 28 0.38 25.77 19.56
N ASN A 29 0.08 24.99 18.52
CA ASN A 29 0.17 23.53 18.61
C ASN A 29 1.64 23.12 18.48
N SER A 30 2.16 22.42 19.50
CA SER A 30 3.52 21.88 19.55
C SER A 30 3.77 20.72 18.58
N GLY A 31 3.09 20.69 17.44
CA GLY A 31 3.44 19.86 16.29
C GLY A 31 4.43 20.64 15.45
N GLY A 32 5.72 20.31 15.56
CA GLY A 32 6.77 21.00 14.82
C GLY A 32 6.51 21.05 13.31
N PHE A 33 7.16 22.01 12.64
CA PHE A 33 7.29 22.05 11.19
C PHE A 33 7.67 20.67 10.68
N ILE A 34 6.85 20.13 9.76
CA ILE A 34 7.08 18.93 8.93
C ILE A 34 8.38 18.21 9.29
N GLU A 35 8.30 17.22 10.19
CA GLU A 35 9.48 16.45 10.58
C GLU A 35 9.87 15.52 9.42
N PHE A 36 11.11 15.69 8.96
CA PHE A 36 11.66 14.87 7.89
C PHE A 36 12.28 13.62 8.50
N HIS A 37 11.68 12.46 8.24
CA HIS A 37 12.07 11.19 8.85
C HIS A 37 12.83 10.26 7.89
N ALA A 38 13.28 10.75 6.74
CA ALA A 38 13.83 9.86 5.70
C ALA A 38 15.10 9.12 6.17
N LYS A 39 15.93 9.73 7.02
CA LYS A 39 17.14 9.09 7.54
C LYS A 39 16.77 7.98 8.54
N GLU A 40 15.84 8.26 9.42
CA GLU A 40 15.29 7.35 10.42
C GLU A 40 14.64 6.15 9.74
N ASN A 41 13.83 6.40 8.70
CA ASN A 41 13.21 5.38 7.87
C ASN A 41 14.24 4.50 7.17
N LEU A 42 15.29 5.10 6.58
CA LEU A 42 16.36 4.34 5.92
C LEU A 42 17.10 3.41 6.91
N LEU A 43 17.49 3.93 8.08
CA LEU A 43 18.14 3.14 9.12
C LEU A 43 17.22 2.03 9.65
N PHE A 44 15.93 2.31 9.75
CA PHE A 44 14.93 1.33 10.17
C PHE A 44 14.77 0.19 9.14
N TRP A 45 14.68 0.51 7.85
CA TRP A 45 14.54 -0.49 6.77
C TRP A 45 15.81 -1.31 6.53
N LEU A 46 16.99 -0.75 6.79
CA LEU A 46 18.25 -1.48 6.70
C LEU A 46 18.49 -2.42 7.89
N ASN A 47 17.79 -2.22 9.02
CA ASN A 47 17.97 -3.05 10.20
C ASN A 47 17.13 -4.36 10.10
N PRO A 48 17.76 -5.54 10.02
CA PRO A 48 17.04 -6.81 9.90
C PRO A 48 16.18 -7.11 11.14
N ALA A 49 16.54 -6.59 12.32
CA ALA A 49 15.76 -6.77 13.54
C ALA A 49 14.38 -6.09 13.46
N SER A 50 14.23 -5.04 12.65
CA SER A 50 12.95 -4.34 12.44
C SER A 50 11.88 -5.24 11.83
N TYR A 51 12.29 -6.26 11.04
CA TYR A 51 11.38 -7.17 10.34
C TYR A 51 10.84 -8.29 11.24
N VAL A 52 11.51 -8.61 12.35
CA VAL A 52 11.13 -9.70 13.25
C VAL A 52 10.40 -9.20 14.50
N ARG A 53 10.39 -7.88 14.72
CA ARG A 53 9.73 -7.27 15.89
C ARG A 53 8.21 -7.35 15.80
N PHE A 54 7.59 -7.60 16.95
CA PHE A 54 6.16 -7.57 17.15
C PHE A 54 5.75 -6.19 17.69
N TYR A 55 4.69 -5.63 17.12
CA TYR A 55 4.20 -4.30 17.46
C TYR A 55 2.68 -4.32 17.68
N ASN A 56 2.18 -3.32 18.40
CA ASN A 56 0.75 -3.12 18.63
C ASN A 56 0.13 -2.41 17.42
N LEU A 57 -0.04 -3.12 16.30
CA LEU A 57 -0.56 -2.53 15.06
C LEU A 57 -2.07 -2.24 15.16
N VAL A 58 -2.81 -3.10 15.87
CA VAL A 58 -4.28 -3.07 15.94
C VAL A 58 -4.78 -2.41 17.23
N ALA A 59 -4.24 -2.81 18.39
CA ALA A 59 -4.59 -2.25 19.69
C ALA A 59 -3.45 -2.43 20.69
N LYS A 60 -3.40 -1.58 21.70
CA LYS A 60 -2.43 -1.69 22.80
C LYS A 60 -2.61 -3.03 23.52
N GLY A 61 -1.58 -3.89 23.50
CA GLY A 61 -1.59 -5.21 24.13
C GLY A 61 -1.80 -6.38 23.16
N ILE A 62 -2.11 -6.12 21.90
CA ILE A 62 -2.18 -7.15 20.85
C ILE A 62 -0.88 -7.09 20.05
N LEU A 63 0.05 -7.98 20.41
CA LEU A 63 1.31 -8.15 19.67
C LEU A 63 1.02 -8.79 18.32
N THR A 64 0.96 -7.97 17.28
CA THR A 64 0.89 -8.43 15.89
C THR A 64 2.28 -8.39 15.27
N PRO A 65 2.65 -9.39 14.45
CA PRO A 65 3.88 -9.30 13.67
C PRO A 65 3.83 -8.04 12.79
N SER A 66 4.97 -7.37 12.62
CA SER A 66 5.02 -6.20 11.73
C SER A 66 4.58 -6.59 10.31
N LEU A 67 3.99 -5.64 9.58
CA LEU A 67 3.61 -5.85 8.17
C LEU A 67 4.81 -6.19 7.28
N HIS A 68 6.01 -5.75 7.69
CA HIS A 68 7.27 -6.06 7.03
C HIS A 68 7.77 -7.47 7.32
N ASN A 69 7.20 -8.17 8.31
CA ASN A 69 7.63 -9.52 8.64
C ASN A 69 7.50 -10.44 7.42
N PRO A 70 8.55 -11.20 7.05
CA PRO A 70 8.52 -12.07 5.87
C PRO A 70 7.30 -13.00 5.80
N LEU A 71 6.80 -13.44 6.96
CA LEU A 71 5.62 -14.29 7.06
C LEU A 71 4.34 -13.61 6.52
N ILE A 72 4.23 -12.29 6.67
CA ILE A 72 3.11 -11.48 6.15
C ILE A 72 3.46 -10.92 4.77
N LEU A 73 4.69 -10.44 4.61
CA LEU A 73 5.16 -9.74 3.42
C LEU A 73 5.16 -10.65 2.19
N VAL A 74 5.65 -11.89 2.30
CA VAL A 74 5.77 -12.80 1.15
C VAL A 74 4.41 -13.17 0.55
N PRO A 75 3.42 -13.67 1.33
CA PRO A 75 2.09 -13.94 0.80
C PRO A 75 1.42 -12.69 0.21
N THR A 76 1.61 -11.54 0.86
CA THR A 76 1.07 -10.25 0.39
C THR A 76 1.64 -9.88 -0.97
N ILE A 77 2.97 -9.97 -1.15
CA ILE A 77 3.62 -9.69 -2.44
C ILE A 77 3.13 -10.64 -3.53
N VAL A 78 3.04 -11.94 -3.24
CA VAL A 78 2.58 -12.94 -4.22
C VAL A 78 1.13 -12.63 -4.65
N PHE A 79 0.26 -12.34 -3.68
CA PHE A 79 -1.12 -11.99 -3.92
C PHE A 79 -1.25 -10.72 -4.78
N PHE A 80 -0.61 -9.62 -4.38
CA PHE A 80 -0.69 -8.36 -5.11
C PHE A 80 -0.01 -8.41 -6.47
N ARG A 81 1.06 -9.20 -6.64
CA ARG A 81 1.67 -9.43 -7.96
C ARG A 81 0.69 -10.09 -8.92
N ARG A 82 -0.05 -11.11 -8.46
CA ARG A 82 -1.09 -11.75 -9.28
C ARG A 82 -2.24 -10.79 -9.55
N ALA A 83 -2.72 -10.10 -8.52
CA ALA A 83 -3.80 -9.10 -8.63
C ALA A 83 -3.44 -8.01 -9.64
N TRP A 84 -2.19 -7.53 -9.61
CA TRP A 84 -1.68 -6.55 -10.55
C TRP A 84 -1.76 -7.05 -11.99
N GLN A 85 -1.31 -8.28 -12.27
CA GLN A 85 -1.33 -8.86 -13.62
C GLN A 85 -2.73 -8.99 -14.21
N GLU A 86 -3.74 -9.29 -13.38
CA GLU A 86 -5.13 -9.45 -13.82
C GLU A 86 -5.90 -8.14 -13.90
N THR A 87 -5.44 -7.10 -13.21
CA THR A 87 -6.14 -5.81 -13.15
C THR A 87 -6.02 -5.04 -14.46
N SER A 88 -7.10 -4.36 -14.87
CA SER A 88 -7.14 -3.55 -16.08
C SER A 88 -6.11 -2.40 -16.05
N VAL A 89 -5.68 -1.91 -17.22
CA VAL A 89 -4.73 -0.78 -17.29
C VAL A 89 -5.31 0.50 -16.66
N SER A 90 -6.64 0.68 -16.73
CA SER A 90 -7.32 1.84 -16.13
C SER A 90 -7.23 1.82 -14.60
N ASP A 91 -7.51 0.67 -13.98
CA ASP A 91 -7.49 0.53 -12.53
C ASP A 91 -6.06 0.59 -11.96
N ARG A 92 -5.07 0.07 -12.70
CA ARG A 92 -3.65 0.23 -12.36
C ARG A 92 -3.25 1.71 -12.34
N ARG A 93 -3.73 2.51 -13.30
CA ARG A 93 -3.46 3.96 -13.34
C ARG A 93 -4.11 4.67 -12.17
N TYR A 94 -5.35 4.32 -11.84
CA TYR A 94 -6.04 4.86 -10.65
C TYR A 94 -5.26 4.52 -9.38
N PHE A 95 -4.83 3.27 -9.23
CA PHE A 95 -4.00 2.83 -8.10
C PHE A 95 -2.71 3.65 -8.00
N LEU A 96 -1.96 3.78 -9.10
CA LEU A 96 -0.72 4.56 -9.10
C LEU A 96 -0.95 6.04 -8.82
N ALA A 97 -2.00 6.63 -9.37
CA ALA A 97 -2.34 8.03 -9.13
C ALA A 97 -2.69 8.30 -7.66
N ALA A 98 -3.37 7.36 -7.00
CA ALA A 98 -3.69 7.46 -5.57
C ALA A 98 -2.48 7.13 -4.68
N PHE A 99 -1.73 6.08 -5.02
CA PHE A 99 -0.70 5.52 -4.14
C PHE A 99 0.64 6.26 -4.23
N LEU A 100 1.06 6.69 -5.42
CA LEU A 100 2.42 7.23 -5.63
C LEU A 100 2.69 8.55 -4.88
N PRO A 101 1.77 9.53 -4.85
CA PRO A 101 1.94 10.72 -4.03
C PRO A 101 2.03 10.40 -2.53
N LEU A 102 1.20 9.45 -2.07
CA LEU A 102 1.19 9.01 -0.67
C LEU A 102 2.45 8.24 -0.31
N LEU A 103 3.01 7.45 -1.23
CA LEU A 103 4.28 6.77 -1.04
C LEU A 103 5.42 7.77 -0.88
N VAL A 104 5.47 8.80 -1.72
CA VAL A 104 6.49 9.86 -1.59
C VAL A 104 6.36 10.58 -0.26
N LEU A 105 5.14 10.96 0.13
CA LEU A 105 4.89 11.58 1.42
C LEU A 105 5.26 10.67 2.59
N PHE A 106 4.93 9.38 2.51
CA PHE A 106 5.25 8.40 3.55
C PHE A 106 6.75 8.20 3.72
N VAL A 107 7.52 8.12 2.63
CA VAL A 107 8.97 7.95 2.71
C VAL A 107 9.64 9.15 3.38
N LEU A 108 9.17 10.37 3.10
CA LEU A 108 9.78 11.61 3.57
C LEU A 108 9.29 12.04 4.96
N PHE A 109 8.00 11.84 5.25
CA PHE A 109 7.31 12.39 6.42
C PHE A 109 6.61 11.33 7.28
N GLY A 110 6.45 10.10 6.77
CA GLY A 110 5.94 9.00 7.57
C GLY A 110 7.00 8.51 8.55
N TYR A 111 6.57 8.05 9.72
CA TYR A 111 7.46 7.50 10.73
C TYR A 111 7.47 5.97 10.66
N THR A 112 8.64 5.40 10.36
CA THR A 112 8.95 3.96 10.36
C THR A 112 7.94 3.06 9.62
N ASP A 113 7.00 2.48 10.35
CA ASP A 113 6.01 1.50 9.93
C ASP A 113 4.58 1.97 10.20
N GLU A 114 4.38 3.29 10.30
CA GLU A 114 3.08 3.92 10.50
C GLU A 114 2.23 3.88 9.21
N ILE A 115 1.90 2.66 8.76
CA ILE A 115 1.18 2.35 7.51
C ILE A 115 -0.23 2.95 7.50
N ARG A 116 -0.78 3.34 8.65
CA ARG A 116 -2.02 4.12 8.77
C ARG A 116 -1.97 5.46 8.03
N SER A 117 -0.77 6.02 7.81
CA SER A 117 -0.57 7.20 6.97
C SER A 117 -1.00 6.96 5.50
N LEU A 118 -1.00 5.70 5.05
CA LEU A 118 -1.48 5.28 3.74
C LEU A 118 -2.99 4.95 3.73
N SER A 119 -3.74 5.29 4.78
CA SER A 119 -5.19 5.07 4.86
C SER A 119 -5.97 5.64 3.67
N LEU A 120 -5.51 6.76 3.11
CA LEU A 120 -6.13 7.36 1.93
C LEU A 120 -5.97 6.48 0.66
N ALA A 121 -4.94 5.62 0.61
CA ALA A 121 -4.77 4.64 -0.45
C ALA A 121 -5.59 3.37 -0.26
N PHE A 122 -6.19 3.14 0.92
CA PHE A 122 -6.92 1.90 1.21
C PHE A 122 -7.99 1.57 0.16
N PRO A 123 -8.85 2.50 -0.29
CA PRO A 123 -9.84 2.17 -1.31
C PRO A 123 -9.21 1.64 -2.61
N ALA A 124 -8.11 2.24 -3.04
CA ALA A 124 -7.38 1.79 -4.23
C ALA A 124 -6.72 0.41 -4.02
N ILE A 125 -6.15 0.18 -2.83
CA ILE A 125 -5.58 -1.11 -2.43
C ILE A 125 -6.65 -2.20 -2.40
N VAL A 126 -7.83 -1.91 -1.85
CA VAL A 126 -8.96 -2.83 -1.78
C VAL A 126 -9.49 -3.17 -3.18
N LEU A 127 -9.64 -2.19 -4.07
CA LEU A 127 -10.06 -2.45 -5.45
C LEU A 127 -9.07 -3.36 -6.18
N LEU A 128 -7.77 -3.10 -6.03
CA LEU A 128 -6.73 -3.96 -6.58
C LEU A 128 -6.81 -5.37 -5.98
N ALA A 129 -7.01 -5.47 -4.67
CA ALA A 129 -7.13 -6.75 -3.97
C ALA A 129 -8.36 -7.55 -4.39
N LEU A 130 -9.52 -6.91 -4.56
CA LEU A 130 -10.76 -7.57 -5.00
C LEU A 130 -10.63 -8.17 -6.40
N ASN A 131 -9.97 -7.45 -7.31
CA ASN A 131 -9.63 -7.99 -8.64
C ASN A 131 -8.77 -9.26 -8.52
N GLY A 132 -7.79 -9.29 -7.61
CA GLY A 132 -7.00 -10.49 -7.33
C GLY A 132 -7.76 -11.62 -6.64
N ALA A 133 -8.58 -11.28 -5.65
CA ALA A 133 -9.32 -12.24 -4.81
C ALA A 133 -10.33 -13.06 -5.63
N SER A 134 -10.98 -12.44 -6.63
CA SER A 134 -11.93 -13.12 -7.52
C SER A 134 -11.33 -14.34 -8.25
N ARG A 135 -10.01 -14.41 -8.36
CA ARG A 135 -9.28 -15.47 -9.07
C ARG A 135 -8.24 -16.18 -8.21
N PHE A 136 -8.16 -15.86 -6.91
CA PHE A 136 -7.16 -16.46 -6.03
C PHE A 136 -7.35 -17.98 -5.91
N GLY A 137 -8.59 -18.47 -5.90
CA GLY A 137 -8.88 -19.91 -5.92
C GLY A 137 -8.35 -20.64 -7.16
N GLN A 138 -8.22 -19.95 -8.31
CA GLN A 138 -7.68 -20.54 -9.54
C GLN A 138 -6.16 -20.78 -9.48
N ILE A 139 -5.46 -20.08 -8.58
CA ILE A 139 -4.00 -20.28 -8.38
C ILE A 139 -3.73 -21.67 -7.80
N PHE A 140 -4.61 -22.17 -6.91
CA PHE A 140 -4.48 -23.48 -6.29
C PHE A 140 -5.17 -24.59 -7.10
N SER A 141 -6.25 -24.29 -7.83
CA SER A 141 -6.92 -25.30 -8.65
C SER A 141 -6.05 -25.81 -9.81
N ASN A 142 -5.24 -24.93 -10.41
CA ASN A 142 -4.35 -25.32 -11.50
C ASN A 142 -3.17 -26.20 -11.01
N ALA A 143 -2.77 -26.05 -9.74
CA ALA A 143 -1.74 -26.90 -9.15
C ALA A 143 -2.24 -28.34 -8.93
N GLU A 144 -3.51 -28.52 -8.54
CA GLU A 144 -4.14 -29.86 -8.45
C GLU A 144 -4.26 -30.53 -9.82
N SER A 145 -4.65 -29.79 -10.86
CA SER A 145 -4.77 -30.37 -12.21
C SER A 145 -3.42 -30.78 -12.81
N ASP A 146 -2.36 -29.99 -12.58
CA ASP A 146 -1.01 -30.32 -13.06
C ASP A 146 -0.43 -31.54 -12.32
N GLN A 147 -0.67 -31.66 -11.01
CA GLN A 147 -0.26 -32.84 -10.24
C GLN A 147 -0.98 -34.11 -10.70
N ALA A 148 -2.30 -34.04 -10.92
CA ALA A 148 -3.08 -35.18 -11.42
C ALA A 148 -2.57 -35.65 -12.79
N HIS A 149 -2.24 -34.72 -13.69
CA HIS A 149 -1.74 -35.03 -15.03
C HIS A 149 -0.33 -35.65 -15.02
N ILE A 150 0.51 -35.26 -14.06
CA ILE A 150 1.83 -35.87 -13.82
C ILE A 150 1.68 -37.29 -13.29
N GLU A 151 0.81 -37.52 -12.30
CA GLU A 151 0.56 -38.86 -11.76
C GLU A 151 0.00 -39.83 -12.81
N THR A 152 -0.89 -39.36 -13.70
CA THR A 152 -1.42 -40.21 -14.77
C THR A 152 -0.32 -40.64 -15.74
N ARG A 153 0.61 -39.73 -16.07
CA ARG A 153 1.73 -39.97 -16.98
C ARG A 153 2.80 -40.89 -16.36
N VAL A 154 3.02 -40.79 -15.06
CA VAL A 154 3.91 -41.69 -14.33
C VAL A 154 3.31 -43.09 -14.28
N ARG A 155 2.01 -43.24 -14.00
CA ARG A 155 1.34 -44.55 -14.01
C ARG A 155 1.36 -45.21 -15.39
N SER A 156 1.20 -44.46 -16.48
CA SER A 156 1.26 -45.04 -17.84
C SER A 156 2.66 -45.52 -18.22
N ASN A 157 3.72 -44.87 -17.74
CA ASN A 157 5.10 -45.26 -18.04
C ASN A 157 5.63 -46.42 -17.18
N VAL A 158 5.00 -46.72 -16.04
CA VAL A 158 5.38 -47.84 -15.17
C VAL A 158 4.66 -49.14 -15.56
N ALA A 159 3.58 -49.04 -16.35
CA ALA A 159 2.74 -50.17 -16.76
C ALA A 159 3.02 -50.71 -18.18
N GLY A 160 4.04 -50.19 -18.88
CA GLY A 160 4.51 -50.66 -20.19
C GLY A 160 5.94 -51.17 -20.10
#